data_AF-A0A972ILI6-F1
#
_entry.id   AF-A0A972ILI6-F1
#
_cell.length_a   1.000
_cell.length_b   1.000
_cell.length_c   1.000
_cell.angle_alpha   90.00
_cell.angle_beta   90.00
_cell.angle_gamma   90.00
#
_symmetry.space_group_name_H-M   'P 1'
#
loop_
_entity.id
_entity.type
_entity.pdbx_description
1 polymer ?
#
loop_
_entity_poly.entity_id
_entity_poly.type
_entity_poly.pdbx_seq_one_letter_code
_entity_poly.pdbx_strand_id
1 'polypeptide(L)'
;MGEAYPSDNTLLNLQADAESGVEYIPTGTAPYYLHFRKLLYRLLLATHRANDLRVFDEGGLDIGVKAGKFWLGTTLVDYAGSTGIALADDKADIYIYLTADGTLVTDEYDSFPDMATTAHVRLAIVTTAAGDIVAITDCRTGHNCIVPHGAGGVRKVIEAHTSDETLPAAESGSVHTNLGATGTVTLTLPAEPLPGTQFTFAVQAAQELRVDPGTATIRDDSGQTADKYKYAAAIGAALTLVADANGDWATIAKNGTWNEEA
;
A
#
# COMPACT_ATOMS: atom_id res chain seq x y z
N MET A 1 6.22 37.13 5.90
CA MET A 1 7.11 36.74 4.78
C MET A 1 6.21 36.46 3.59
N GLY A 2 6.31 37.21 2.49
CA GLY A 2 5.49 36.95 1.30
C GLY A 2 6.19 35.95 0.40
N GLU A 3 5.52 34.87 0.03
CA GLU A 3 6.04 33.94 -0.98
C GLU A 3 6.23 34.64 -2.33
N ALA A 4 7.30 34.28 -3.04
CA ALA A 4 7.68 34.89 -4.30
C ALA A 4 6.70 34.50 -5.42
N TYR A 5 6.28 35.49 -6.19
CA TYR A 5 5.55 35.27 -7.44
C TYR A 5 6.52 35.29 -8.63
N PRO A 6 6.19 34.57 -9.73
CA PRO A 6 6.76 34.89 -11.03
C PRO A 6 6.54 36.37 -11.36
N SER A 7 7.38 36.92 -12.24
CA SER A 7 7.24 38.32 -12.65
C SER A 7 5.84 38.59 -13.22
N ASP A 8 5.33 39.82 -13.07
CA ASP A 8 4.03 40.19 -13.64
C ASP A 8 3.98 39.89 -15.15
N ASN A 9 5.08 40.15 -15.87
CA ASN A 9 5.18 39.80 -17.28
C ASN A 9 5.06 38.29 -17.55
N THR A 10 5.67 37.45 -16.71
CA THR A 10 5.52 35.99 -16.80
C THR A 10 4.06 35.59 -16.61
N LEU A 11 3.42 36.10 -15.55
CA LEU A 11 2.02 35.78 -15.25
C LEU A 11 1.09 36.21 -16.37
N LEU A 12 1.35 37.33 -17.05
CA LEU A 12 0.52 37.86 -18.14
C LEU A 12 0.63 37.09 -19.45
N ASN A 13 1.69 36.31 -19.62
CA ASN A 13 1.91 35.49 -20.81
C ASN A 13 1.40 34.05 -20.64
N LEU A 14 1.00 33.64 -19.42
CA LEU A 14 0.38 32.33 -19.20
C LEU A 14 -1.00 32.27 -19.86
N GLN A 15 -1.26 31.17 -20.58
CA GLN A 15 -2.57 30.85 -21.16
C GLN A 15 -3.25 29.71 -20.38
N ALA A 16 -2.48 28.75 -19.90
CA ALA A 16 -2.91 27.72 -18.97
C ALA A 16 -1.76 27.37 -18.01
N ASP A 17 -2.10 26.77 -16.89
CA ASP A 17 -1.14 26.14 -16.00
C ASP A 17 -0.66 24.81 -16.60
N ALA A 18 0.66 24.62 -16.70
CA ALA A 18 1.23 23.48 -17.41
C ALA A 18 0.97 22.13 -16.72
N GLU A 19 0.79 22.12 -15.40
CA GLU A 19 0.63 20.89 -14.61
C GLU A 19 -0.85 20.50 -14.45
N SER A 20 -1.70 21.46 -14.08
CA SER A 20 -3.13 21.21 -13.90
C SER A 20 -3.94 21.32 -15.18
N GLY A 21 -3.46 22.06 -16.19
CA GLY A 21 -4.22 22.40 -17.40
C GLY A 21 -5.27 23.49 -17.20
N VAL A 22 -5.34 24.11 -16.02
CA VAL A 22 -6.33 25.17 -15.73
C VAL A 22 -6.01 26.43 -16.55
N GLU A 23 -7.00 26.88 -17.32
CA GLU A 23 -6.87 28.06 -18.19
C GLU A 23 -6.83 29.37 -17.39
N TYR A 24 -6.04 30.32 -17.86
CA TYR A 24 -6.01 31.69 -17.37
C TYR A 24 -6.88 32.59 -18.24
N ILE A 25 -7.64 33.49 -17.61
CA ILE A 25 -8.42 34.52 -18.32
C ILE A 25 -7.47 35.34 -19.22
N PRO A 26 -7.74 35.47 -20.53
CA PRO A 26 -6.90 36.23 -21.46
C PRO A 26 -6.69 37.69 -21.00
N THR A 27 -5.50 38.24 -21.28
CA THR A 27 -5.15 39.59 -20.84
C THR A 27 -6.07 40.62 -21.48
N GLY A 28 -6.62 41.53 -20.68
CA GLY A 28 -7.47 42.64 -21.14
C GLY A 28 -8.97 42.34 -21.26
N THR A 29 -9.43 41.12 -20.98
CA THR A 29 -10.88 40.78 -21.06
C THR A 29 -11.68 41.13 -19.81
N ALA A 30 -11.02 41.36 -18.67
CA ALA A 30 -11.66 41.73 -17.41
C ALA A 30 -10.77 42.68 -16.57
N PRO A 31 -11.35 43.59 -15.75
CA PRO A 31 -10.56 44.34 -14.77
C PRO A 31 -9.90 43.39 -13.77
N TYR A 32 -8.75 43.78 -13.21
CA TYR A 32 -7.99 43.01 -12.22
C TYR A 32 -7.43 41.65 -12.68
N TYR A 33 -7.28 41.41 -14.00
CA TYR A 33 -6.73 40.15 -14.54
C TYR A 33 -5.41 39.71 -13.87
N LEU A 34 -4.49 40.65 -13.57
CA LEU A 34 -3.22 40.33 -12.90
C LEU A 34 -3.42 39.84 -11.46
N HIS A 35 -4.35 40.44 -10.71
CA HIS A 35 -4.64 40.03 -9.34
C HIS A 35 -5.34 38.67 -9.31
N PHE A 36 -6.25 38.43 -10.26
CA PHE A 36 -6.89 37.13 -10.43
C PHE A 36 -5.86 36.04 -10.75
N ARG A 37 -4.92 36.29 -11.69
CA ARG A 37 -3.84 35.35 -12.00
C ARG A 37 -2.94 35.06 -10.81
N LYS A 38 -2.63 36.06 -9.97
CA LYS A 38 -1.88 35.88 -8.72
C LYS A 38 -2.65 35.02 -7.70
N LEU A 39 -3.96 35.20 -7.58
CA LEU A 39 -4.81 34.36 -6.72
C LEU A 39 -4.84 32.92 -7.24
N LEU A 40 -5.12 32.74 -8.52
CA LEU A 40 -5.22 31.42 -9.16
C LEU A 40 -3.89 30.68 -9.12
N TYR A 41 -2.77 31.36 -9.39
CA TYR A 41 -1.43 30.78 -9.24
C TYR A 41 -1.19 30.24 -7.82
N ARG A 42 -1.58 30.98 -6.78
CA ARG A 42 -1.45 30.51 -5.39
C ARG A 42 -2.35 29.32 -5.09
N LEU A 43 -3.59 29.37 -5.57
CA LEU A 43 -4.52 28.27 -5.36
C LEU A 43 -4.00 26.99 -6.03
N LEU A 44 -3.51 27.10 -7.26
CA LEU A 44 -2.92 25.99 -8.00
C LEU A 44 -1.67 25.46 -7.32
N LEU A 45 -0.75 26.32 -6.87
CA LEU A 45 0.44 25.86 -6.14
C LEU A 45 0.07 25.07 -4.87
N ALA A 46 -1.00 25.47 -4.17
CA ALA A 46 -1.50 24.75 -3.01
C ALA A 46 -2.18 23.42 -3.35
N THR A 47 -2.76 23.28 -4.55
CA THR A 47 -3.53 22.09 -4.97
C THR A 47 -2.85 21.21 -6.01
N HIS A 48 -1.70 21.61 -6.55
CA HIS A 48 -0.96 20.89 -7.61
C HIS A 48 -0.77 19.42 -7.25
N ARG A 49 -0.25 19.14 -6.07
CA ARG A 49 -0.05 17.77 -5.58
C ARG A 49 -1.33 16.98 -5.37
N ALA A 50 -2.48 17.63 -5.17
CA ALA A 50 -3.76 16.95 -5.06
C ALA A 50 -4.27 16.42 -6.42
N ASN A 51 -3.69 16.87 -7.53
CA ASN A 51 -4.00 16.37 -8.87
C ASN A 51 -3.08 15.23 -9.33
N ASP A 52 -1.98 14.93 -8.62
CA ASP A 52 -1.10 13.83 -8.98
C ASP A 52 -1.88 12.51 -9.07
N LEU A 53 -1.65 11.73 -10.13
CA LEU A 53 -2.30 10.43 -10.39
C LEU A 53 -3.84 10.47 -10.57
N ARG A 54 -4.43 11.65 -10.73
CA ARG A 54 -5.87 11.79 -10.92
C ARG A 54 -6.33 11.16 -12.24
N VAL A 55 -7.36 10.34 -12.19
CA VAL A 55 -8.11 9.87 -13.37
C VAL A 55 -9.10 10.94 -13.81
N PHE A 56 -9.17 11.21 -15.11
CA PHE A 56 -10.10 12.16 -15.71
C PHE A 56 -10.66 11.62 -17.03
N ASP A 57 -11.85 12.08 -17.36
CA ASP A 57 -12.58 11.74 -18.58
C ASP A 57 -12.03 12.55 -19.77
N GLU A 58 -11.71 11.87 -20.87
CA GLU A 58 -11.28 12.48 -22.15
C GLU A 58 -12.38 12.47 -23.22
N GLY A 59 -13.55 11.91 -22.89
CA GLY A 59 -14.74 11.79 -23.72
C GLY A 59 -14.96 10.36 -24.22
N GLY A 60 -16.23 9.94 -24.29
CA GLY A 60 -16.58 8.59 -24.72
C GLY A 60 -16.10 7.57 -23.67
N LEU A 61 -15.36 6.56 -24.10
CA LEU A 61 -14.80 5.55 -23.20
C LEU A 61 -13.33 5.80 -22.85
N ASP A 62 -12.75 6.93 -23.27
CA ASP A 62 -11.35 7.22 -23.06
C ASP A 62 -11.10 7.95 -21.74
N ILE A 63 -10.16 7.45 -20.94
CA ILE A 63 -9.65 8.13 -19.76
C ILE A 63 -8.22 8.60 -19.94
N GLY A 64 -7.89 9.67 -19.23
CA GLY A 64 -6.54 10.10 -18.95
C GLY A 64 -6.21 9.92 -17.47
N VAL A 65 -4.92 9.76 -17.17
CA VAL A 65 -4.39 9.73 -15.81
C VAL A 65 -3.23 10.71 -15.72
N LYS A 66 -3.30 11.65 -14.78
CA LYS A 66 -2.24 12.64 -14.56
C LYS A 66 -0.95 11.98 -14.09
N ALA A 67 0.19 12.57 -14.43
CA ALA A 67 1.48 12.17 -13.90
C ALA A 67 1.51 12.28 -12.37
N GLY A 68 2.43 11.56 -11.74
CA GLY A 68 2.60 11.60 -10.29
C GLY A 68 3.65 10.61 -9.80
N LYS A 69 3.81 10.51 -8.48
CA LYS A 69 4.78 9.61 -7.86
C LYS A 69 4.20 8.98 -6.60
N PHE A 70 4.67 7.79 -6.27
CA PHE A 70 4.34 7.14 -4.99
C PHE A 70 5.56 6.41 -4.43
N TRP A 71 5.53 6.17 -3.12
CA TRP A 71 6.57 5.40 -2.43
C TRP A 71 6.14 3.94 -2.30
N LEU A 72 7.03 3.02 -2.66
CA LEU A 72 6.93 1.61 -2.31
C LEU A 72 8.14 1.25 -1.43
N GLY A 73 7.90 1.10 -0.14
CA GLY A 73 8.99 0.97 0.84
C GLY A 73 9.94 2.18 0.77
N THR A 74 11.18 1.95 0.34
CA THR A 74 12.22 2.98 0.17
C THR A 74 12.41 3.43 -1.28
N THR A 75 11.60 2.93 -2.22
CA THR A 75 11.69 3.27 -3.64
C THR A 75 10.64 4.31 -3.99
N LEU A 76 11.07 5.41 -4.61
CA LEU A 76 10.16 6.37 -5.23
C LEU A 76 9.87 5.90 -6.66
N VAL A 77 8.60 5.62 -6.97
CA VAL A 77 8.14 5.19 -8.28
C VAL A 77 7.53 6.39 -9.00
N ASP A 78 7.98 6.62 -10.24
CA ASP A 78 7.55 7.70 -11.12
C ASP A 78 6.53 7.19 -12.14
N TYR A 79 5.36 7.84 -12.23
CA TYR A 79 4.37 7.60 -13.26
C TYR A 79 4.24 8.82 -14.17
N ALA A 80 4.48 8.63 -15.47
CA ALA A 80 4.54 9.72 -16.44
C ALA A 80 3.17 10.30 -16.83
N GLY A 81 2.07 9.63 -16.45
CA GLY A 81 0.74 9.93 -16.94
C GLY A 81 0.36 9.07 -18.15
N SER A 82 -0.92 9.06 -18.50
CA SER A 82 -1.45 8.38 -19.69
C SER A 82 -2.67 9.13 -20.22
N THR A 83 -2.98 8.92 -21.49
CA THR A 83 -4.09 9.55 -22.23
C THR A 83 -4.53 8.58 -23.34
N GLY A 84 -5.79 8.65 -23.75
CA GLY A 84 -6.39 7.82 -24.79
C GLY A 84 -6.57 6.37 -24.36
N ILE A 85 -6.76 6.11 -23.06
CA ILE A 85 -6.93 4.76 -22.55
C ILE A 85 -8.41 4.38 -22.65
N ALA A 86 -8.74 3.59 -23.66
CA ALA A 86 -10.10 3.12 -23.89
C ALA A 86 -10.52 2.08 -22.85
N LEU A 87 -11.64 2.33 -22.18
CA LEU A 87 -12.27 1.43 -21.24
C LEU A 87 -13.28 0.50 -21.92
N ALA A 88 -13.59 -0.61 -21.25
CA ALA A 88 -14.70 -1.46 -21.66
C ALA A 88 -16.05 -0.76 -21.43
N ASP A 89 -16.99 -0.95 -22.35
CA ASP A 89 -18.35 -0.42 -22.22
C ASP A 89 -19.23 -1.27 -21.29
N ASP A 90 -20.33 -0.68 -20.84
CA ASP A 90 -21.38 -1.30 -20.01
C ASP A 90 -20.80 -2.01 -18.76
N LYS A 91 -19.85 -1.36 -18.09
CA LYS A 91 -19.28 -1.83 -16.82
C LYS A 91 -19.80 -0.98 -15.67
N ALA A 92 -20.38 -1.65 -14.68
CA ALA A 92 -20.78 -1.00 -13.44
C ALA A 92 -19.58 -0.41 -12.71
N ASP A 93 -18.49 -1.19 -12.62
CA ASP A 93 -17.27 -0.81 -11.94
C ASP A 93 -16.04 -1.28 -12.73
N ILE A 94 -15.13 -0.36 -13.00
CA ILE A 94 -13.78 -0.62 -13.51
C ILE A 94 -12.80 -0.05 -12.49
N TYR A 95 -12.01 -0.92 -11.86
CA TYR A 95 -11.08 -0.57 -10.78
C TYR A 95 -9.72 -0.17 -11.37
N ILE A 96 -9.45 1.13 -11.40
CA ILE A 96 -8.24 1.71 -11.98
C ILE A 96 -7.16 1.87 -10.90
N TYR A 97 -6.00 1.25 -11.09
CA TYR A 97 -4.89 1.33 -10.14
C TYR A 97 -3.52 1.27 -10.83
N LEU A 98 -2.48 1.69 -10.10
CA LEU A 98 -1.08 1.47 -10.48
C LEU A 98 -0.50 0.30 -9.68
N THR A 99 0.14 -0.64 -10.35
CA THR A 99 0.91 -1.71 -9.70
C THR A 99 2.16 -1.17 -9.00
N ALA A 100 2.84 -2.03 -8.22
CA ALA A 100 4.08 -1.74 -7.51
C ALA A 100 5.19 -1.09 -8.38
N ASP A 101 5.27 -1.44 -9.66
CA ASP A 101 6.21 -0.93 -10.65
C ASP A 101 5.70 0.30 -11.42
N GLY A 102 4.47 0.77 -11.12
CA GLY A 102 3.87 1.95 -11.75
C GLY A 102 3.16 1.66 -13.08
N THR A 103 2.77 0.41 -13.33
CA THR A 103 1.98 0.04 -14.52
C THR A 103 0.49 0.30 -14.27
N LEU A 104 -0.19 0.95 -15.23
CA LEU A 104 -1.62 1.25 -15.16
C LEU A 104 -2.45 0.01 -15.50
N VAL A 105 -3.41 -0.31 -14.63
CA VAL A 105 -4.41 -1.37 -14.84
C VAL A 105 -5.79 -0.76 -15.03
N THR A 106 -6.50 -1.22 -16.07
CA THR A 106 -7.82 -0.68 -16.48
C THR A 106 -8.85 -1.75 -16.86
N ASP A 107 -8.55 -3.02 -16.57
CA ASP A 107 -9.34 -4.19 -16.96
C ASP A 107 -9.72 -5.08 -15.76
N GLU A 108 -9.68 -4.51 -14.55
CA GLU A 108 -10.18 -5.14 -13.32
C GLU A 108 -11.63 -4.69 -13.07
N TYR A 109 -12.53 -5.67 -12.86
CA TYR A 109 -13.99 -5.43 -12.84
C TYR A 109 -14.68 -5.92 -11.56
N ASP A 110 -13.97 -6.66 -10.70
CA ASP A 110 -14.58 -7.26 -9.52
C ASP A 110 -14.30 -6.43 -8.26
N SER A 111 -13.02 -6.13 -8.00
CA SER A 111 -12.60 -5.32 -6.86
C SER A 111 -11.15 -4.86 -7.00
N PHE A 112 -10.73 -3.86 -6.23
CA PHE A 112 -9.29 -3.62 -6.05
C PHE A 112 -8.64 -4.86 -5.43
N PRO A 113 -7.44 -5.28 -5.88
CA PRO A 113 -6.70 -6.38 -5.24
C PRO A 113 -6.48 -6.15 -3.74
N ASP A 114 -6.18 -7.23 -3.03
CA ASP A 114 -5.73 -7.12 -1.65
C ASP A 114 -4.30 -6.56 -1.61
N MET A 115 -4.11 -5.45 -0.90
CA MET A 115 -2.81 -4.80 -0.76
C MET A 115 -1.79 -5.63 0.02
N ALA A 116 -2.25 -6.60 0.81
CA ALA A 116 -1.37 -7.49 1.55
C ALA A 116 -0.67 -8.51 0.64
N THR A 117 -1.28 -8.85 -0.49
CA THR A 117 -0.72 -9.81 -1.47
C THR A 117 -0.25 -9.14 -2.75
N THR A 118 -0.85 -8.01 -3.12
CA THR A 118 -0.55 -7.26 -4.35
C THR A 118 -0.41 -5.78 -4.03
N ALA A 119 0.82 -5.28 -3.89
CA ALA A 119 1.05 -3.86 -3.65
C ALA A 119 0.62 -3.02 -4.87
N HIS A 120 -0.23 -2.00 -4.64
CA HIS A 120 -0.74 -1.10 -5.68
C HIS A 120 -1.14 0.26 -5.09
N VAL A 121 -1.43 1.23 -5.95
CA VAL A 121 -2.05 2.52 -5.61
C VAL A 121 -3.40 2.62 -6.30
N ARG A 122 -4.48 2.72 -5.53
CA ARG A 122 -5.84 2.87 -6.06
C ARG A 122 -6.01 4.29 -6.59
N LEU A 123 -6.53 4.40 -7.82
CA LEU A 123 -6.74 5.68 -8.47
C LEU A 123 -8.23 6.04 -8.52
N ALA A 124 -9.05 5.20 -9.13
CA ALA A 124 -10.47 5.47 -9.29
C ALA A 124 -11.29 4.20 -9.52
N ILE A 125 -12.60 4.33 -9.36
CA ILE A 125 -13.59 3.39 -9.91
C ILE A 125 -14.36 4.13 -10.99
N VAL A 126 -14.41 3.56 -12.20
CA VAL A 126 -15.10 4.15 -13.35
C VAL A 126 -16.32 3.32 -13.70
N THR A 127 -17.45 3.99 -13.94
CA THR A 127 -18.68 3.36 -14.47
C THR A 127 -18.86 3.79 -15.91
N THR A 128 -19.07 2.84 -16.82
CA THR A 128 -19.32 3.07 -18.24
C THR A 128 -20.68 2.53 -18.64
N ALA A 129 -21.36 3.22 -19.55
CA ALA A 129 -22.60 2.74 -20.15
C ALA A 129 -22.86 3.43 -21.49
N ALA A 130 -23.41 2.66 -22.44
CA ALA A 130 -23.85 3.18 -23.74
C ALA A 130 -22.76 3.99 -24.49
N GLY A 131 -21.50 3.54 -24.41
CA GLY A 131 -20.36 4.12 -25.10
C GLY A 131 -19.80 5.38 -24.46
N ASP A 132 -20.13 5.66 -23.20
CA ASP A 132 -19.66 6.84 -22.47
C ASP A 132 -19.32 6.54 -21.01
N ILE A 133 -18.50 7.39 -20.41
CA ILE A 133 -18.19 7.37 -18.98
C ILE A 133 -19.32 8.08 -18.22
N VAL A 134 -19.95 7.34 -17.30
CA VAL A 134 -21.07 7.85 -16.49
C VAL A 134 -20.58 8.43 -15.17
N ALA A 135 -19.54 7.85 -14.58
CA ALA A 135 -18.99 8.30 -13.31
C ALA A 135 -17.52 7.93 -13.15
N ILE A 136 -16.77 8.80 -12.48
CA ILE A 136 -15.42 8.54 -11.97
C ILE A 136 -15.42 8.83 -10.47
N THR A 137 -15.27 7.79 -9.66
CA THR A 137 -15.13 7.91 -8.21
C THR A 137 -13.65 7.91 -7.86
N ASP A 138 -13.17 9.01 -7.27
CA ASP A 138 -11.76 9.15 -6.85
C ASP A 138 -11.47 8.29 -5.60
N CYS A 139 -10.53 7.34 -5.74
CA CYS A 139 -10.15 6.42 -4.66
C CYS A 139 -8.77 6.72 -4.06
N ARG A 140 -8.09 7.78 -4.53
CA ARG A 140 -6.74 8.14 -4.06
C ARG A 140 -6.72 8.51 -2.57
N THR A 141 -7.84 8.98 -2.04
CA THR A 141 -8.01 9.32 -0.61
C THR A 141 -7.72 8.14 0.33
N GLY A 142 -7.85 6.89 -0.14
CA GLY A 142 -7.54 5.69 0.62
C GLY A 142 -6.06 5.52 0.99
N HIS A 143 -5.15 6.32 0.40
CA HIS A 143 -3.70 6.23 0.62
C HIS A 143 -3.10 7.45 1.32
N ASN A 144 -3.89 8.48 1.60
CA ASN A 144 -3.36 9.81 1.94
C ASN A 144 -2.77 9.94 3.35
N CYS A 145 -3.20 9.09 4.29
CA CYS A 145 -2.79 9.21 5.69
C CYS A 145 -2.60 7.82 6.30
N ILE A 146 -1.35 7.45 6.58
CA ILE A 146 -1.06 6.45 7.60
C ILE A 146 -1.05 7.20 8.93
N VAL A 147 -1.90 6.80 9.87
CA VAL A 147 -1.85 7.33 11.24
C VAL A 147 -0.84 6.49 12.03
N PRO A 148 0.39 6.96 12.27
CA PRO A 148 1.31 6.27 13.15
C PRO A 148 0.76 6.28 14.59
N HIS A 149 1.01 5.21 15.32
CA HIS A 149 0.70 5.08 16.74
C HIS A 149 1.95 5.40 17.59
N GLY A 150 1.80 6.21 18.63
CA GLY A 150 2.91 6.58 19.51
C GLY A 150 4.01 7.36 18.79
N ALA A 151 5.29 7.01 19.03
CA ALA A 151 6.48 7.73 18.55
C ALA A 151 6.77 7.56 17.04
N GLY A 152 5.74 7.50 16.19
CA GLY A 152 5.90 7.38 14.74
C GLY A 152 5.87 5.94 14.19
N GLY A 153 5.61 4.93 15.02
CA GLY A 153 5.53 3.52 14.59
C GLY A 153 4.12 3.12 14.16
N VAL A 154 3.97 2.16 13.25
CA VAL A 154 2.66 1.54 12.99
C VAL A 154 2.35 0.56 14.13
N ARG A 155 1.14 0.61 14.71
CA ARG A 155 0.71 -0.34 15.74
C ARG A 155 0.71 -1.74 15.14
N LYS A 156 1.40 -2.69 15.78
CA LYS A 156 1.32 -4.10 15.41
C LYS A 156 -0.01 -4.69 15.86
N VAL A 157 -0.61 -5.52 15.00
CA VAL A 157 -1.70 -6.42 15.40
C VAL A 157 -1.10 -7.48 16.32
N ILE A 158 -1.78 -7.79 17.42
CA ILE A 158 -1.45 -8.90 18.30
C ILE A 158 -2.68 -9.78 18.44
N GLU A 159 -2.50 -11.08 18.19
CA GLU A 159 -3.56 -12.07 18.22
C GLU A 159 -3.20 -13.21 19.18
N ALA A 160 -4.20 -13.66 19.94
CA ALA A 160 -4.07 -14.76 20.88
C ALA A 160 -4.76 -16.01 20.33
N HIS A 161 -4.05 -17.12 20.36
CA HIS A 161 -4.42 -18.41 19.80
C HIS A 161 -4.66 -19.41 20.93
N THR A 162 -5.83 -20.05 20.92
CA THR A 162 -6.20 -21.13 21.86
C THR A 162 -6.30 -22.50 21.20
N SER A 163 -6.08 -22.56 19.89
CA SER A 163 -6.04 -23.75 19.04
C SER A 163 -5.02 -23.55 17.92
N ASP A 164 -4.67 -24.63 17.22
CA ASP A 164 -3.78 -24.58 16.06
C ASP A 164 -4.36 -23.72 14.93
N GLU A 165 -3.48 -23.06 14.17
CA GLU A 165 -3.88 -22.19 13.05
C GLU A 165 -2.80 -22.16 11.95
N THR A 166 -3.23 -21.93 10.70
CA THR A 166 -2.33 -21.62 9.58
C THR A 166 -2.37 -20.14 9.29
N LEU A 167 -1.24 -19.46 9.44
CA LEU A 167 -1.13 -18.02 9.30
C LEU A 167 -1.06 -17.61 7.82
N PRO A 168 -1.92 -16.69 7.35
CA PRO A 168 -1.85 -16.19 5.99
C PRO A 168 -0.69 -15.18 5.84
N ALA A 169 -0.02 -15.16 4.68
CA ALA A 169 1.03 -14.19 4.40
C ALA A 169 0.57 -12.72 4.53
N ALA A 170 -0.74 -12.48 4.40
CA ALA A 170 -1.35 -11.17 4.57
C ALA A 170 -1.23 -10.60 5.99
N GLU A 171 -0.99 -11.44 7.00
CA GLU A 171 -0.79 -11.03 8.38
C GLU A 171 0.65 -10.64 8.70
N SER A 172 1.54 -10.59 7.71
CA SER A 172 2.93 -10.16 7.88
C SER A 172 3.06 -8.87 8.72
N GLY A 173 3.90 -8.93 9.75
CA GLY A 173 4.14 -7.86 10.72
C GLY A 173 3.35 -7.98 12.03
N SER A 174 2.44 -8.96 12.12
CA SER A 174 1.67 -9.27 13.33
C SER A 174 2.51 -9.94 14.44
N VAL A 175 1.90 -10.02 15.62
CA VAL A 175 2.40 -10.77 16.77
C VAL A 175 1.37 -11.85 17.14
N HIS A 176 1.77 -13.11 17.21
CA HIS A 176 0.91 -14.23 17.62
C HIS A 176 1.33 -14.77 18.98
N THR A 177 0.35 -15.02 19.86
CA THR A 177 0.59 -15.53 21.21
C THR A 177 -0.31 -16.71 21.52
N ASN A 178 0.05 -17.52 22.52
CA ASN A 178 -0.80 -18.59 23.05
C ASN A 178 -1.61 -18.15 24.29
N LEU A 179 -1.91 -16.84 24.44
CA LEU A 179 -2.63 -16.35 25.62
C LEU A 179 -3.99 -17.05 25.75
N GLY A 180 -4.25 -17.66 26.92
CA GLY A 180 -5.48 -18.38 27.19
C GLY A 180 -5.47 -19.84 26.73
N ALA A 181 -4.41 -20.32 26.08
CA ALA A 181 -4.26 -21.72 25.72
C ALA A 181 -4.21 -22.62 26.96
N THR A 182 -4.95 -23.73 26.92
CA THR A 182 -4.96 -24.77 27.96
C THR A 182 -4.21 -26.04 27.53
N GLY A 183 -3.72 -26.08 26.29
CA GLY A 183 -2.88 -27.12 25.72
C GLY A 183 -1.93 -26.55 24.68
N THR A 184 -1.24 -27.44 23.97
CA THR A 184 -0.33 -27.08 22.88
C THR A 184 -1.06 -26.32 21.78
N VAL A 185 -0.40 -25.30 21.22
CA VAL A 185 -0.84 -24.53 20.06
C VAL A 185 0.25 -24.56 19.00
N THR A 186 -0.12 -24.94 17.77
CA THR A 186 0.76 -24.99 16.61
C THR A 186 0.32 -23.96 15.59
N LEU A 187 1.21 -23.01 15.32
CA LEU A 187 1.01 -21.99 14.30
C LEU A 187 1.85 -22.35 13.08
N THR A 188 1.18 -22.63 11.97
CA THR A 188 1.81 -23.00 10.70
C THR A 188 2.07 -21.74 9.90
N LEU A 189 3.32 -21.53 9.48
CA LEU A 189 3.74 -20.43 8.64
C LEU A 189 3.18 -20.59 7.21
N PRO A 190 2.97 -19.49 6.46
CA PRO A 190 2.51 -19.57 5.09
C PRO A 190 3.52 -20.31 4.21
N ALA A 191 3.01 -21.15 3.31
CA ALA A 191 3.82 -21.76 2.25
C ALA A 191 4.26 -20.71 1.23
N GLU A 192 5.46 -20.86 0.67
CA GLU A 192 6.03 -19.96 -0.35
C GLU A 192 5.92 -18.46 0.03
N PRO A 193 6.41 -18.04 1.21
CA PRO A 193 6.31 -16.65 1.64
C PRO A 193 7.14 -15.74 0.72
N LEU A 194 6.62 -14.53 0.44
CA LEU A 194 7.42 -13.51 -0.24
C LEU A 194 8.61 -13.11 0.64
N PRO A 195 9.79 -12.83 0.06
CA PRO A 195 10.94 -12.38 0.84
C PRO A 195 10.60 -11.13 1.66
N GLY A 196 10.86 -11.17 2.96
CA GLY A 196 10.50 -10.10 3.89
C GLY A 196 9.17 -10.27 4.63
N THR A 197 8.36 -11.31 4.33
CA THR A 197 7.23 -11.69 5.18
C THR A 197 7.73 -11.96 6.60
N GLN A 198 7.11 -11.35 7.61
CA GLN A 198 7.60 -11.35 8.98
C GLN A 198 6.51 -11.77 9.96
N PHE A 199 6.83 -12.64 10.91
CA PHE A 199 5.96 -12.95 12.05
C PHE A 199 6.74 -12.86 13.37
N THR A 200 6.06 -12.41 14.42
CA THR A 200 6.58 -12.46 15.78
C THR A 200 5.70 -13.38 16.63
N PHE A 201 6.32 -14.27 17.39
CA PHE A 201 5.67 -15.21 18.30
C PHE A 201 6.05 -14.89 19.74
N ALA A 202 5.10 -14.98 20.67
CA ALA A 202 5.38 -14.80 22.08
C ALA A 202 4.54 -15.73 22.96
N VAL A 203 5.20 -16.44 23.88
CA VAL A 203 4.53 -17.32 24.85
C VAL A 203 3.93 -16.47 25.98
N GLN A 204 2.62 -16.57 26.17
CA GLN A 204 1.85 -15.88 27.21
C GLN A 204 1.04 -16.83 28.11
N ALA A 205 0.80 -18.07 27.69
CA ALA A 205 0.36 -19.16 28.56
C ALA A 205 1.50 -20.18 28.72
N ALA A 206 1.60 -20.81 29.89
CA ALA A 206 2.58 -21.86 30.17
C ALA A 206 2.22 -23.20 29.50
N GLN A 207 2.00 -23.14 28.20
CA GLN A 207 1.71 -24.24 27.29
C GLN A 207 2.67 -24.14 26.10
N GLU A 208 2.90 -25.25 25.42
CA GLU A 208 3.80 -25.28 24.27
C GLU A 208 3.21 -24.50 23.09
N LEU A 209 3.91 -23.47 22.64
CA LEU A 209 3.67 -22.77 21.39
C LEU A 209 4.67 -23.29 20.36
N ARG A 210 4.17 -23.91 19.30
CA ARG A 210 4.94 -24.43 18.16
C ARG A 210 4.79 -23.51 16.97
N VAL A 211 5.89 -23.28 16.26
CA VAL A 211 5.97 -22.55 15.01
C VAL A 211 6.43 -23.53 13.95
N ASP A 212 5.51 -23.95 13.10
CA ASP A 212 5.72 -24.97 12.07
C ASP A 212 5.99 -24.27 10.71
N PRO A 213 7.15 -24.50 10.07
CA PRO A 213 7.45 -23.95 8.76
C PRO A 213 6.80 -24.68 7.57
N GLY A 214 5.99 -25.71 7.81
CA GLY A 214 5.52 -26.58 6.74
C GLY A 214 6.69 -27.37 6.15
N THR A 215 6.97 -27.22 4.86
CA THR A 215 8.12 -27.89 4.21
C THR A 215 9.41 -27.06 4.20
N ALA A 216 9.38 -25.84 4.76
CA ALA A 216 10.52 -24.93 4.75
C ALA A 216 11.46 -25.19 5.93
N THR A 217 12.59 -24.48 5.96
CA THR A 217 13.54 -24.51 7.08
C THR A 217 13.44 -23.24 7.92
N ILE A 218 13.43 -23.37 9.26
CA ILE A 218 13.70 -22.25 10.17
C ILE A 218 15.17 -22.28 10.58
N ARG A 219 15.95 -21.33 10.07
CA ARG A 219 17.37 -21.14 10.38
C ARG A 219 17.51 -20.49 11.77
N ASP A 220 17.61 -21.33 12.80
CA ASP A 220 17.80 -20.92 14.19
C ASP A 220 18.99 -21.65 14.83
N ASP A 221 19.55 -21.11 15.91
CA ASP A 221 20.62 -21.80 16.65
C ASP A 221 20.14 -23.07 17.38
N SER A 222 18.82 -23.27 17.53
CA SER A 222 18.22 -24.51 18.05
C SER A 222 18.18 -25.64 17.02
N GLY A 223 18.48 -25.35 15.75
CA GLY A 223 18.44 -26.30 14.64
C GLY A 223 18.02 -25.64 13.34
N GLN A 224 18.20 -26.33 12.22
CA GLN A 224 17.83 -25.85 10.89
C GLN A 224 17.42 -27.03 10.00
N THR A 225 16.73 -28.01 10.60
CA THR A 225 16.24 -29.17 9.87
C THR A 225 14.95 -28.77 9.15
N ALA A 226 14.83 -29.09 7.86
CA ALA A 226 13.59 -28.88 7.12
C ALA A 226 12.43 -29.63 7.78
N ASP A 227 11.23 -29.08 7.69
CA ASP A 227 9.98 -29.67 8.20
C ASP A 227 9.90 -29.77 9.74
N LYS A 228 10.87 -29.20 10.47
CA LYS A 228 10.92 -29.23 11.93
C LYS A 228 10.44 -27.93 12.53
N TYR A 229 9.41 -28.02 13.37
CA TYR A 229 8.88 -26.87 14.09
C TYR A 229 9.82 -26.40 15.20
N LYS A 230 9.71 -25.11 15.55
CA LYS A 230 10.34 -24.53 16.75
C LYS A 230 9.33 -24.39 17.87
N TYR A 231 9.71 -24.66 19.11
CA TYR A 231 8.78 -24.57 20.22
C TYR A 231 9.37 -23.98 21.50
N ALA A 232 8.49 -23.35 22.28
CA ALA A 232 8.77 -22.87 23.63
C ALA A 232 7.49 -22.95 24.49
N ALA A 233 7.66 -23.14 25.80
CA ALA A 233 6.56 -23.16 26.76
C ALA A 233 6.75 -22.18 27.93
N ALA A 234 7.91 -21.52 28.00
CA ALA A 234 8.21 -20.54 29.04
C ALA A 234 7.57 -19.19 28.69
N ILE A 235 6.69 -18.69 29.56
CA ILE A 235 6.08 -17.36 29.41
C ILE A 235 7.19 -16.30 29.26
N GLY A 236 7.05 -15.44 28.24
CA GLY A 236 8.03 -14.41 27.90
C GLY A 236 9.07 -14.85 26.86
N ALA A 237 9.12 -16.13 26.49
CA ALA A 237 9.88 -16.55 25.31
C ALA A 237 9.26 -15.96 24.05
N ALA A 238 10.09 -15.42 23.17
CA ALA A 238 9.65 -14.79 21.93
C ALA A 238 10.60 -15.10 20.77
N LEU A 239 10.05 -15.18 19.57
CA LEU A 239 10.78 -15.50 18.34
C LEU A 239 10.26 -14.61 17.22
N THR A 240 11.14 -13.97 16.44
CA THR A 240 10.77 -13.23 15.24
C THR A 240 11.46 -13.84 14.04
N LEU A 241 10.65 -14.24 13.07
CA LEU A 241 11.06 -14.89 11.84
C LEU A 241 10.79 -13.97 10.64
N VAL A 242 11.71 -13.97 9.68
CA VAL A 242 11.55 -13.29 8.39
C VAL A 242 11.86 -14.26 7.26
N ALA A 243 10.98 -14.33 6.27
CA ALA A 243 11.18 -15.13 5.06
C ALA A 243 12.36 -14.60 4.25
N ASP A 244 13.26 -15.49 3.84
CA ASP A 244 14.37 -15.20 2.94
C ASP A 244 14.01 -15.42 1.47
N ALA A 245 14.98 -15.20 0.57
CA ALA A 245 14.76 -15.33 -0.88
C ALA A 245 14.61 -16.79 -1.37
N ASN A 246 14.83 -17.79 -0.51
CA ASN A 246 14.76 -19.21 -0.82
C ASN A 246 13.45 -19.87 -0.34
N GLY A 247 12.52 -19.09 0.24
CA GLY A 247 11.32 -19.64 0.88
C GLY A 247 11.57 -20.23 2.27
N ASP A 248 12.79 -20.05 2.83
CA ASP A 248 13.14 -20.41 4.20
C ASP A 248 12.90 -19.23 5.16
N TRP A 249 13.00 -19.48 6.47
CA TRP A 249 12.81 -18.48 7.51
C TRP A 249 14.10 -18.24 8.29
N ALA A 250 14.46 -16.97 8.47
CA ALA A 250 15.59 -16.57 9.30
C ALA A 250 15.10 -16.04 10.66
N THR A 251 15.70 -16.51 11.76
CA THR A 251 15.51 -15.91 13.08
C THR A 251 16.27 -14.57 13.16
N ILE A 252 15.56 -13.46 13.30
CA ILE A 252 16.17 -12.11 13.41
C ILE A 252 16.13 -11.54 14.82
N ALA A 253 15.28 -12.08 15.68
CA ALA A 253 15.23 -11.75 17.11
C ALA A 253 14.70 -12.93 17.91
N LYS A 254 15.32 -13.21 19.06
CA LYS A 254 14.91 -14.28 19.96
C LYS A 254 15.10 -13.88 21.41
N ASN A 255 14.15 -14.25 22.25
CA ASN A 255 14.20 -14.14 23.71
C ASN A 255 13.76 -15.48 24.33
N GLY A 256 14.45 -15.91 25.39
CA GLY A 256 14.21 -17.20 26.02
C GLY A 256 14.70 -18.39 25.19
N THR A 257 14.47 -19.60 25.70
CA THR A 257 14.88 -20.86 25.06
C THR A 257 13.78 -21.35 24.12
N TRP A 258 14.16 -21.55 22.86
CA TRP A 258 13.38 -22.25 21.84
C TRP A 258 14.12 -23.52 21.45
N ASN A 259 13.38 -24.60 21.19
CA ASN A 259 13.95 -25.89 20.79
C ASN A 259 13.40 -26.29 19.42
N GLU A 260 14.13 -27.13 18.70
CA GLU A 260 13.64 -27.82 17.50
C GLU A 260 12.94 -29.13 17.89
N GLU A 261 11.95 -29.55 17.12
CA GLU A 261 11.39 -30.90 17.21
C GLU A 261 12.49 -31.97 17.09
N ALA A 262 12.41 -33.01 17.93
CA ALA A 262 13.37 -34.11 17.97
C ALA A 262 13.37 -34.99 16.69
#